data_AF-A0A422Q7L3-F1
#
_entry.id   AF-A0A422Q7L3-F1
#
_cell.length_a   1.000
_cell.length_b   1.000
_cell.length_c   1.000
_cell.angle_alpha   90.00
_cell.angle_beta   90.00
_cell.angle_gamma   90.00
#
_symmetry.space_group_name_H-M   'P 1'
#
loop_
_entity.id
_entity.type
_entity.pdbx_description
1 polymer ?
#
loop_
_entity_poly.entity_id
_entity_poly.type
_entity_poly.pdbx_seq_one_letter_code
_entity_poly.pdbx_strand_id
1 'polypeptide(L)'
;MGRRRVGGNSRVLRKKKLKLSKRTSTVDDISAVVAAAAGVKKTTHLRLKRSGSRVSSGKQRAAALEALQKQRSQLLKQQAAERMVLKEHTRELEARRQRIRKGENAKMERRELGKYIRQLREEQKAKHHSELAAVEEAVKKHGGKKASDMKRDADEWEDVEDDSEEFDEDELQGMFAHLTT
;
A
#
# COMPACT_ATOMS: atom_id res chain seq x y z
N MET A 1 -36.67 -46.80 -33.83
CA MET A 1 -37.42 -47.23 -32.63
C MET A 1 -36.52 -48.21 -31.87
N GLY A 2 -36.15 -48.07 -30.60
CA GLY A 2 -36.67 -47.25 -29.53
C GLY A 2 -35.62 -46.99 -28.44
N ARG A 3 -35.91 -45.97 -27.64
CA ARG A 3 -35.06 -45.41 -26.58
C ARG A 3 -35.02 -46.37 -25.38
N ARG A 4 -33.82 -46.75 -24.92
CA ARG A 4 -33.65 -47.50 -23.67
C ARG A 4 -33.68 -46.55 -22.47
N ARG A 5 -34.72 -46.68 -21.64
CA ARG A 5 -34.86 -46.02 -20.33
C ARG A 5 -33.81 -46.59 -19.37
N VAL A 6 -32.95 -45.74 -18.82
CA VAL A 6 -32.13 -46.11 -17.64
C VAL A 6 -32.91 -45.66 -16.41
N GLY A 7 -33.51 -46.64 -15.73
CA GLY A 7 -34.22 -46.46 -14.47
C GLY A 7 -33.27 -46.04 -13.36
N GLY A 8 -33.74 -45.12 -12.52
CA GLY A 8 -32.99 -44.57 -11.40
C GLY A 8 -32.78 -45.58 -10.27
N ASN A 9 -31.63 -45.44 -9.61
CA ASN A 9 -31.44 -45.85 -8.22
C ASN A 9 -30.22 -45.09 -7.66
N SER A 10 -30.45 -43.98 -6.97
CA SER A 10 -29.43 -43.30 -6.15
C SER A 10 -29.94 -43.15 -4.73
N ARG A 11 -30.13 -44.30 -4.07
CA ARG A 11 -30.43 -44.34 -2.65
C ARG A 11 -29.13 -44.46 -1.86
N VAL A 12 -28.92 -43.47 -0.99
CA VAL A 12 -28.14 -43.49 0.26
C VAL A 12 -26.64 -43.11 0.17
N LEU A 13 -26.38 -41.80 0.30
CA LEU A 13 -25.34 -41.34 1.23
C LEU A 13 -25.95 -40.32 2.19
N ARG A 14 -25.96 -40.70 3.46
CA ARG A 14 -26.63 -40.04 4.59
C ARG A 14 -26.02 -38.65 4.83
N LYS A 15 -26.81 -37.57 4.68
CA LYS A 15 -26.41 -36.24 5.15
C LYS A 15 -26.63 -36.15 6.67
N LYS A 16 -25.55 -36.11 7.45
CA LYS A 16 -25.55 -35.82 8.90
C LYS A 16 -26.10 -34.39 9.09
N LYS A 17 -27.29 -34.25 9.69
CA LYS A 17 -27.87 -32.94 10.02
C LYS A 17 -27.14 -32.35 11.23
N LEU A 18 -26.35 -31.31 11.01
CA LEU A 18 -25.86 -30.46 12.11
C LEU A 18 -27.05 -29.69 12.70
N LYS A 19 -27.21 -29.75 14.02
CA LYS A 19 -28.23 -29.01 14.76
C LYS A 19 -27.88 -27.52 14.74
N LEU A 20 -28.57 -26.75 13.90
CA LEU A 20 -28.66 -25.30 14.07
C LEU A 20 -29.84 -25.02 14.99
N SER A 21 -29.53 -24.55 16.20
CA SER A 21 -30.50 -24.02 17.17
C SER A 21 -31.27 -22.87 16.50
N LYS A 22 -32.54 -23.09 16.20
CA LYS A 22 -33.52 -22.05 15.85
C LYS A 22 -34.54 -21.97 16.98
N ARG A 23 -34.45 -20.91 17.79
CA ARG A 23 -35.60 -20.27 18.46
C ARG A 23 -35.73 -18.88 17.82
N THR A 24 -36.85 -18.33 17.41
CA THR A 24 -38.23 -18.75 17.09
C THR A 24 -38.75 -17.57 16.27
N SER A 25 -39.25 -17.79 15.05
CA SER A 25 -40.04 -16.79 14.33
C SER A 25 -41.34 -17.45 13.87
N THR A 26 -42.45 -17.06 14.49
CA THR A 26 -43.81 -17.50 14.17
C THR A 26 -44.62 -16.32 13.65
N VAL A 27 -45.04 -16.43 12.41
CA VAL A 27 -46.29 -15.90 11.82
C VAL A 27 -46.70 -17.07 10.91
N ASP A 28 -47.87 -17.69 10.99
CA ASP A 28 -49.21 -17.22 11.30
C ASP A 28 -49.97 -18.29 12.13
N ASP A 29 -50.77 -17.85 13.11
CA ASP A 29 -52.00 -18.54 13.49
C ASP A 29 -53.06 -17.46 13.76
N ILE A 30 -53.80 -17.16 12.69
CA ILE A 30 -55.06 -16.43 12.75
C ILE A 30 -56.09 -17.44 13.27
N SER A 31 -56.39 -17.41 14.56
CA SER A 31 -57.71 -17.67 15.16
C SER A 31 -57.60 -17.95 16.67
N ALA A 32 -57.29 -16.91 17.44
CA ALA A 32 -57.72 -16.82 18.83
C ALA A 32 -58.32 -15.42 19.03
N VAL A 33 -59.58 -15.34 18.60
CA VAL A 33 -60.43 -14.15 18.63
C VAL A 33 -60.71 -13.77 20.09
N VAL A 34 -60.33 -12.53 20.42
CA VAL A 34 -61.04 -11.60 21.32
C VAL A 34 -61.27 -12.08 22.76
N ALA A 35 -60.36 -11.71 23.66
CA ALA A 35 -60.68 -11.31 25.04
C ALA A 35 -59.43 -10.82 25.78
N ALA A 36 -59.11 -9.53 25.67
CA ALA A 36 -58.53 -8.73 26.76
C ALA A 36 -58.20 -7.34 26.21
N ALA A 37 -59.15 -6.44 26.42
CA ALA A 37 -59.01 -5.03 26.19
C ALA A 37 -57.95 -4.38 27.10
N ALA A 38 -57.56 -3.17 26.68
CA ALA A 38 -57.00 -2.07 27.47
C ALA A 38 -55.49 -2.11 27.76
N GLY A 39 -54.74 -1.36 26.95
CA GLY A 39 -53.36 -0.99 27.25
C GLY A 39 -52.70 -0.19 26.14
N VAL A 40 -53.22 0.99 25.81
CA VAL A 40 -52.58 1.93 24.88
C VAL A 40 -51.20 2.30 25.41
N LYS A 41 -50.15 1.70 24.86
CA LYS A 41 -48.75 2.12 25.07
C LYS A 41 -48.21 2.61 23.75
N LYS A 42 -48.19 3.94 23.62
CA LYS A 42 -47.59 4.69 22.51
C LYS A 42 -46.19 4.14 22.24
N THR A 43 -45.95 3.66 21.03
CA THR A 43 -44.64 3.26 20.53
C THR A 43 -43.75 4.50 20.44
N THR A 44 -43.03 4.80 21.52
CA THR A 44 -41.90 5.73 21.44
C THR A 44 -40.81 5.03 20.62
N HIS A 45 -40.78 5.31 19.32
CA HIS A 45 -39.63 5.00 18.49
C HIS A 45 -38.43 5.77 19.05
N LEU A 46 -37.64 5.11 19.89
CA LEU A 46 -36.31 5.56 20.25
C LEU A 46 -35.47 5.53 18.96
N ARG A 47 -35.54 6.64 18.22
CA ARG A 47 -34.50 7.02 17.27
C ARG A 47 -33.23 7.19 18.09
N LEU A 48 -32.47 6.10 18.25
CA LEU A 48 -31.08 6.18 18.66
C LEU A 48 -30.41 7.13 17.66
N LYS A 49 -30.19 8.38 18.08
CA LYS A 49 -29.34 9.30 17.34
C LYS A 49 -28.00 8.60 17.25
N ARG A 50 -27.66 8.18 16.04
CA ARG A 50 -26.36 7.65 15.65
C ARG A 50 -25.35 8.76 15.94
N SER A 51 -24.88 8.81 17.19
CA SER A 51 -23.90 9.77 17.67
C SER A 51 -22.68 9.62 16.79
N GLY A 52 -22.31 10.72 16.16
CA GLY A 52 -21.36 10.73 15.05
C GLY A 52 -19.97 10.31 15.48
N SER A 53 -19.61 9.05 15.25
CA SER A 53 -18.21 8.61 15.27
C SER A 53 -17.43 9.07 14.02
N ARG A 54 -18.10 9.72 13.05
CA ARG A 54 -17.49 10.19 11.79
C ARG A 54 -16.32 11.15 12.02
N VAL A 55 -16.36 11.97 13.07
CA VAL A 55 -15.29 12.95 13.37
C VAL A 55 -13.99 12.25 13.80
N SER A 56 -14.08 11.19 14.61
CA SER A 56 -12.90 10.38 15.00
C SER A 56 -12.28 9.65 13.80
N SER A 57 -13.11 9.14 12.89
CA SER A 57 -12.64 8.47 11.66
C SER A 57 -12.00 9.44 10.67
N GLY A 58 -12.42 10.72 10.66
CA GLY A 58 -11.85 11.75 9.79
C GLY A 58 -10.42 12.13 10.22
N LYS A 59 -10.19 12.35 11.52
CA LYS A 59 -8.85 12.65 12.06
C LYS A 59 -7.89 11.49 11.85
N GLN A 60 -8.32 10.26 12.12
CA GLN A 60 -7.50 9.05 11.87
C GLN A 60 -7.16 8.88 10.39
N ARG A 61 -8.10 9.19 9.50
CA ARG A 61 -7.89 9.13 8.04
C ARG A 61 -6.93 10.21 7.54
N ALA A 62 -7.01 11.42 8.08
CA ALA A 62 -6.08 12.49 7.76
C ALA A 62 -4.66 12.15 8.21
N ALA A 63 -4.48 11.68 9.46
CA ALA A 63 -3.18 11.23 9.97
C ALA A 63 -2.60 10.06 9.14
N ALA A 64 -3.44 9.12 8.70
CA ALA A 64 -2.99 8.03 7.82
C ALA A 64 -2.52 8.52 6.44
N LEU A 65 -3.17 9.55 5.88
CA LEU A 65 -2.75 10.16 4.62
C LEU A 65 -1.42 10.91 4.74
N GLU A 66 -1.28 11.69 5.81
CA GLU A 66 -0.03 12.41 6.12
C GLU A 66 1.14 11.43 6.31
N ALA A 67 0.91 10.32 7.04
CA ALA A 67 1.90 9.26 7.21
C ALA A 67 2.30 8.62 5.86
N LEU A 68 1.34 8.38 4.96
CA LEU A 68 1.63 7.85 3.62
C LEU A 68 2.38 8.85 2.73
N GLN A 69 2.11 10.16 2.87
CA GLN A 69 2.86 11.21 2.18
C GLN A 69 4.31 11.28 2.68
N LYS A 70 4.52 11.23 4.00
CA LYS A 70 5.86 11.15 4.62
C LYS A 70 6.60 9.89 4.18
N GLN A 71 5.91 8.75 4.14
CA GLN A 71 6.50 7.51 3.62
C GLN A 71 6.90 7.64 2.15
N ARG A 72 6.07 8.29 1.31
CA ARG A 72 6.38 8.54 -0.11
C ARG A 72 7.63 9.42 -0.26
N SER A 73 7.74 10.50 0.49
CA SER A 73 8.90 11.40 0.40
C SER A 73 10.19 10.72 0.87
N GLN A 74 10.14 9.98 1.98
CA GLN A 74 11.27 9.17 2.45
C GLN A 74 11.70 8.12 1.42
N LEU A 75 10.73 7.42 0.81
CA LEU A 75 10.99 6.41 -0.20
C LEU A 75 11.65 7.03 -1.45
N LEU A 76 11.23 8.22 -1.87
CA LEU A 76 11.90 8.94 -2.97
C LEU A 76 13.35 9.31 -2.63
N LYS A 77 13.63 9.74 -1.40
CA LYS A 77 15.00 10.01 -0.93
C LYS A 77 15.86 8.74 -0.94
N GLN A 78 15.32 7.62 -0.44
CA GLN A 78 15.99 6.32 -0.47
C GLN A 78 16.27 5.87 -1.92
N GLN A 79 15.28 5.98 -2.81
CA GLN A 79 15.46 5.64 -4.22
C GLN A 79 16.52 6.51 -4.91
N ALA A 80 16.62 7.80 -4.54
CA ALA A 80 17.67 8.68 -5.06
C ALA A 80 19.07 8.20 -4.62
N ALA A 81 19.24 7.86 -3.33
CA ALA A 81 20.48 7.29 -2.83
C ALA A 81 20.82 5.95 -3.51
N GLU A 82 19.85 5.03 -3.64
CA GLU A 82 20.05 3.76 -4.34
C GLU A 82 20.42 3.96 -5.82
N ARG A 83 19.87 4.99 -6.50
CA ARG A 83 20.23 5.32 -7.89
C ARG A 83 21.65 5.84 -7.99
N MET A 84 22.11 6.62 -7.02
CA MET A 84 23.49 7.11 -6.99
C MET A 84 24.48 5.95 -6.83
N VAL A 85 24.24 5.05 -5.87
CA VAL A 85 25.06 3.86 -5.68
C VAL A 85 25.04 2.95 -6.92
N LEU A 86 23.87 2.72 -7.51
CA LEU A 86 23.77 1.94 -8.75
C LEU A 86 24.55 2.58 -9.90
N LYS A 87 24.50 3.91 -10.02
CA LYS A 87 25.20 4.65 -11.08
C LYS A 87 26.70 4.44 -10.97
N GLU A 88 27.27 4.48 -9.77
CA GLU A 88 28.68 4.19 -9.53
C GLU A 88 29.04 2.75 -9.89
N HIS A 89 28.28 1.78 -9.38
CA HIS A 89 28.52 0.37 -9.68
C HIS A 89 28.41 0.07 -11.19
N THR A 90 27.39 0.60 -11.88
CA THR A 90 27.25 0.42 -13.33
C THR A 90 28.37 1.11 -14.12
N ARG A 91 28.87 2.25 -13.66
CA ARG A 91 30.03 2.92 -14.25
C ARG A 91 31.29 2.06 -14.14
N GLU A 92 31.53 1.41 -12.99
CA GLU A 92 32.66 0.50 -12.79
C GLU A 92 32.57 -0.73 -13.70
N LEU A 93 31.38 -1.33 -13.82
CA LEU A 93 31.14 -2.46 -14.73
C LEU A 93 31.33 -2.05 -16.20
N GLU A 94 30.88 -0.86 -16.59
CA GLU A 94 31.11 -0.32 -17.93
C GLU A 94 32.60 -0.08 -18.19
N ALA A 95 33.33 0.48 -17.22
CA ALA A 95 34.77 0.66 -17.30
C ALA A 95 35.50 -0.68 -17.43
N ARG A 96 35.11 -1.70 -16.66
CA ARG A 96 35.62 -3.07 -16.80
C ARG A 96 35.35 -3.63 -18.19
N ARG A 97 34.13 -3.46 -18.72
CA ARG A 97 33.75 -3.87 -20.08
C ARG A 97 34.56 -3.18 -21.17
N GLN A 98 34.98 -1.93 -20.96
CA GLN A 98 35.82 -1.19 -21.91
C GLN A 98 37.30 -1.60 -21.84
N ARG A 99 37.79 -1.98 -20.65
CA ARG A 99 39.16 -2.48 -20.44
C ARG A 99 39.38 -3.85 -21.08
N ILE A 100 38.37 -4.71 -21.10
CA ILE A 100 38.42 -6.00 -21.79
C ILE A 100 38.50 -5.73 -23.30
N ARG A 101 39.70 -5.85 -23.89
CA ARG A 101 39.94 -5.62 -25.33
C ARG A 101 40.46 -6.86 -26.07
N LYS A 102 41.27 -7.69 -25.41
CA LYS A 102 41.95 -8.85 -25.99
C LYS A 102 41.81 -10.06 -25.06
N GLY A 103 41.81 -11.26 -25.62
CA GLY A 103 41.61 -12.53 -24.90
C GLY A 103 40.60 -13.43 -25.61
N GLU A 104 40.72 -14.74 -25.44
CA GLU A 104 39.85 -15.74 -26.09
C GLU A 104 38.37 -15.51 -25.75
N ASN A 105 38.08 -15.23 -24.47
CA ASN A 105 36.72 -14.97 -23.98
C ASN A 105 36.31 -13.49 -24.00
N ALA A 106 37.17 -12.58 -24.46
CA ALA A 106 36.95 -11.14 -24.33
C ALA A 106 35.64 -10.65 -24.98
N LYS A 107 35.24 -11.23 -26.11
CA LYS A 107 33.98 -10.88 -26.78
C LYS A 107 32.75 -11.37 -26.02
N MET A 108 32.84 -12.55 -25.40
CA MET A 108 31.79 -13.14 -24.60
C MET A 108 31.60 -12.32 -23.31
N GLU A 109 32.67 -12.09 -22.56
CA GLU A 109 32.65 -11.33 -21.31
C GLU A 109 32.06 -9.93 -21.50
N ARG A 110 32.43 -9.23 -22.57
CA ARG A 110 31.86 -7.91 -22.88
C ARG A 110 30.36 -7.94 -23.17
N ARG A 111 29.86 -9.02 -23.76
CA ARG A 111 28.44 -9.21 -24.03
C ARG A 111 27.69 -9.54 -22.74
N GLU A 112 28.25 -10.41 -21.92
CA GLU A 112 27.68 -10.79 -20.62
C GLU A 112 27.63 -9.62 -19.66
N LEU A 113 28.71 -8.85 -19.53
CA LEU A 113 28.72 -7.60 -18.76
C LEU A 113 27.66 -6.63 -19.28
N GLY A 114 27.51 -6.52 -20.60
CA GLY A 114 26.47 -5.68 -21.20
C GLY A 114 25.04 -6.15 -20.86
N LYS A 115 24.79 -7.46 -20.84
CA LYS A 115 23.49 -8.03 -20.43
C LYS A 115 23.25 -7.78 -18.94
N TYR A 116 24.26 -8.03 -18.11
CA TYR A 116 24.17 -7.85 -16.67
C TYR A 116 23.87 -6.39 -16.30
N ILE A 117 24.57 -5.42 -16.91
CA ILE A 117 24.29 -3.99 -16.70
C ILE A 117 22.85 -3.62 -17.08
N ARG A 118 22.33 -4.17 -18.20
CA ARG A 118 20.93 -3.92 -18.61
C ARG A 118 19.94 -4.50 -17.61
N GLN A 119 20.14 -5.75 -17.22
CA GLN A 119 19.30 -6.44 -16.26
C GLN A 119 19.27 -5.69 -14.92
N LEU A 120 20.43 -5.28 -14.41
CA LEU A 120 20.53 -4.54 -13.16
C LEU A 120 19.74 -3.22 -13.19
N ARG A 121 19.79 -2.49 -14.32
CA ARG A 121 19.00 -1.26 -14.52
C ARG A 121 17.49 -1.53 -14.59
N GLU A 122 17.10 -2.60 -15.27
CA GLU A 122 15.70 -2.99 -15.41
C GLU A 122 15.10 -3.46 -14.08
N GLU A 123 15.83 -4.29 -13.33
CA GLU A 123 15.43 -4.77 -12.01
C GLU A 123 15.26 -3.62 -11.02
N GLN A 124 16.20 -2.68 -10.97
CA GLN A 124 16.09 -1.53 -10.08
C GLN A 124 14.95 -0.60 -10.48
N LYS A 125 14.72 -0.39 -11.79
CA LYS A 125 13.58 0.37 -12.27
C LYS A 125 12.25 -0.29 -11.90
N ALA A 126 12.17 -1.62 -12.05
CA ALA A 126 10.98 -2.39 -11.70
C ALA A 126 10.71 -2.34 -10.19
N LYS A 127 11.75 -2.52 -9.35
CA LYS A 127 11.68 -2.39 -7.89
C LYS A 127 11.18 -1.00 -7.49
N HIS A 128 11.80 0.06 -8.01
CA HIS A 128 11.41 1.43 -7.65
C HIS A 128 9.99 1.78 -8.08
N HIS A 129 9.57 1.28 -9.24
CA HIS A 129 8.22 1.48 -9.75
C HIS A 129 7.17 0.74 -8.91
N SER A 130 7.42 -0.52 -8.54
CA SER A 130 6.47 -1.31 -7.75
C SER A 130 6.30 -0.74 -6.34
N GLU A 131 7.38 -0.30 -5.71
CA GLU A 131 7.37 0.38 -4.41
C GLU A 131 6.54 1.66 -4.43
N LEU A 132 6.76 2.53 -5.43
CA LEU A 132 5.99 3.76 -5.58
C LEU A 132 4.51 3.47 -5.88
N ALA A 133 4.24 2.49 -6.75
CA ALA A 133 2.87 2.11 -7.08
C ALA A 133 2.11 1.60 -5.85
N ALA A 134 2.75 0.85 -4.95
CA ALA A 134 2.13 0.37 -3.71
C ALA A 134 1.73 1.52 -2.78
N VAL A 135 2.61 2.53 -2.60
CA VAL A 135 2.31 3.72 -1.78
C VAL A 135 1.22 4.56 -2.43
N GLU A 136 1.27 4.77 -3.74
CA GLU A 136 0.24 5.52 -4.47
C GLU A 136 -1.13 4.83 -4.42
N GLU A 137 -1.17 3.50 -4.48
CA GLU A 137 -2.41 2.74 -4.31
C GLU A 137 -2.97 2.88 -2.90
N ALA A 138 -2.11 2.85 -1.87
CA ALA A 138 -2.51 3.10 -0.49
C ALA A 138 -3.07 4.52 -0.31
N VAL A 139 -2.41 5.54 -0.87
CA VAL A 139 -2.89 6.93 -0.87
C VAL A 139 -4.25 7.03 -1.56
N LYS A 140 -4.46 6.36 -2.69
CA LYS A 140 -5.78 6.34 -3.38
C LYS A 140 -6.86 5.69 -2.52
N LYS A 141 -6.56 4.57 -1.86
CA LYS A 141 -7.50 3.86 -0.96
C LYS A 141 -7.90 4.73 0.24
N HIS A 142 -6.94 5.43 0.85
CA HIS A 142 -7.20 6.30 2.00
C HIS A 142 -7.74 7.68 1.59
N GLY A 143 -7.40 8.23 0.42
CA GLY A 143 -7.79 9.57 -0.02
C GLY A 143 -9.19 9.64 -0.62
N GLY A 144 -9.67 8.53 -1.18
CA GLY A 144 -10.89 8.51 -1.99
C GLY A 144 -10.72 9.33 -3.27
N LYS A 145 -11.63 9.14 -4.24
CA LYS A 145 -11.58 9.74 -5.59
C LYS A 145 -11.47 11.28 -5.65
N LYS A 146 -11.61 11.99 -4.53
CA LYS A 146 -11.57 13.46 -4.45
C LYS A 146 -10.24 14.04 -3.94
N ALA A 147 -9.38 13.25 -3.29
CA ALA A 147 -8.08 13.74 -2.82
C ALA A 147 -7.03 13.80 -3.94
N SER A 148 -7.30 13.18 -5.10
CA SER A 148 -6.45 13.30 -6.29
C SER A 148 -6.52 14.66 -6.97
N ASP A 149 -7.40 15.55 -6.51
CA ASP A 149 -7.61 16.90 -7.03
C ASP A 149 -7.21 17.99 -6.01
N MET A 150 -6.63 17.59 -4.87
CA MET A 150 -5.90 18.54 -4.04
C MET A 150 -4.64 18.88 -4.81
N LYS A 151 -4.75 20.02 -5.50
CA LYS A 151 -3.68 20.84 -6.05
C LYS A 151 -2.35 20.43 -5.43
N ARG A 152 -1.55 19.82 -6.29
CA ARG A 152 -0.15 19.50 -6.10
C ARG A 152 0.53 20.79 -5.66
N ASP A 153 0.66 21.00 -4.35
CA ASP A 153 1.53 22.03 -3.81
C ASP A 153 2.93 21.66 -4.28
N ALA A 154 3.32 22.32 -5.37
CA ALA A 154 4.61 22.18 -6.03
C ALA A 154 5.70 22.93 -5.26
N ASP A 155 5.36 23.46 -4.07
CA ASP A 155 6.16 24.40 -3.29
C ASP A 155 6.49 23.88 -1.88
N GLU A 156 6.15 22.63 -1.51
CA GLU A 156 6.69 22.02 -0.28
C GLU A 156 8.08 21.39 -0.55
N TRP A 157 9.02 22.22 -0.98
CA TRP A 157 10.31 22.20 -0.31
C TRP A 157 10.05 22.89 1.02
N GLU A 158 9.52 22.15 1.98
CA GLU A 158 9.51 22.60 3.37
C GLU A 158 10.99 22.80 3.70
N ASP A 159 11.41 24.08 3.71
CA ASP A 159 12.72 24.51 4.15
C ASP A 159 13.00 23.73 5.43
N VAL A 160 14.09 22.98 5.41
CA VAL A 160 14.70 22.53 6.66
C VAL A 160 14.87 23.82 7.44
N GLU A 161 14.20 23.93 8.59
CA GLU A 161 14.48 25.00 9.55
C GLU A 161 16.00 25.02 9.69
N ASP A 162 16.59 26.04 9.08
CA ASP A 162 18.00 26.34 9.14
C ASP A 162 18.19 26.81 10.58
N ASP A 163 18.35 25.85 11.50
CA ASP A 163 19.13 26.04 12.70
C ASP A 163 20.58 26.29 12.23
N SER A 164 20.77 27.44 11.58
CA SER A 164 22.05 28.07 11.40
C SER A 164 22.50 28.51 12.79
N GLU A 165 23.02 27.54 13.53
CA GLU A 165 24.18 27.83 14.36
C GLU A 165 25.22 28.40 13.41
N GLU A 166 25.29 29.73 13.36
CA GLU A 166 26.32 30.51 12.70
C GLU A 166 27.67 30.05 13.25
N PHE A 167 28.24 29.02 12.62
CA PHE A 167 29.57 28.54 12.96
C PHE A 167 30.55 29.66 12.64
N ASP A 168 31.18 30.22 13.67
CA ASP A 168 32.24 31.21 13.52
C ASP A 168 33.31 30.65 12.56
N GLU A 169 33.65 31.41 11.51
CA GLU A 169 34.65 31.02 10.51
C GLU A 169 36.00 30.65 11.17
N ASP A 170 36.31 31.28 12.31
CA ASP A 170 37.49 31.01 13.13
C ASP A 170 37.49 29.61 13.78
N GLU A 171 36.32 29.10 14.19
CA GLU A 171 36.20 27.76 14.77
C GLU A 171 36.38 26.68 13.70
N LEU A 172 35.77 26.90 12.52
CA LEU A 172 35.95 26.05 11.35
C LEU A 172 37.42 26.03 10.91
N GLN A 173 38.08 27.18 10.85
CA GLN A 173 39.49 27.25 10.48
C GLN A 173 40.40 26.54 11.50
N GLY A 174 40.06 26.60 12.79
CA GLY A 174 40.75 25.85 13.84
C GLY A 174 40.65 24.33 13.67
N MET A 175 39.49 23.80 13.29
CA MET A 175 39.27 22.36 13.09
C MET A 175 40.03 21.77 11.89
N PHE A 176 40.31 22.60 10.87
CA PHE A 176 41.04 22.17 9.67
C PHE A 176 42.53 22.56 9.69
N ALA A 177 42.98 23.35 10.66
CA ALA A 177 44.38 23.79 10.75
C ALA A 177 45.38 22.62 10.84
N HIS A 178 44.97 21.47 11.39
CA HIS A 178 45.81 20.28 11.52
C HIS A 178 45.98 19.50 10.20
N LEU A 179 45.18 19.83 9.19
CA LEU A 179 45.22 19.19 7.86
C LEU A 179 46.03 19.98 6.83
N THR A 180 46.40 21.22 7.15
CA THR A 180 47.13 22.13 6.26
C THR A 180 48.56 22.44 6.72
N THR A 181 49.04 21.80 7.79
CA THR A 181 50.46 21.82 8.20
C THR A 181 51.30 20.81 7.45
#